data_AF-A0A7H1MMV5-F1
#
_entry.id   AF-A0A7H1MMV5-F1
#
_cell.length_a   1.000
_cell.length_b   1.000
_cell.length_c   1.000
_cell.angle_alpha   90.00
_cell.angle_beta   90.00
_cell.angle_gamma   90.00
#
_symmetry.space_group_name_H-M   'P 1'
#
loop_
_entity.id
_entity.type
_entity.pdbx_description
1 polymer ?
#
loop_
_entity_poly.entity_id
_entity_poly.type
_entity_poly.pdbx_seq_one_letter_code
_entity_poly.pdbx_strand_id
1 'polypeptide(L)'
;MVFFWINKAINIVVDKHGDNKLGGALKFCYNIGIKDSMGGRKMARKLIGIDLDHTTLNEAGMISKYTRETLQAAQAEGHIISIITGRPPRLTNAIYQELGLHSPMINFNGALGAIPNQNWRDAYSHQVQRTIVFDLLEQAGDLGVDLVIAEQNQQAWSQQFGVKKLNQKFFPQDNKLKGQLNKANLKTDVNAILLHAIDASKQTEIQNWIQTRYGKENVNVKIWGGDAPVLEVAPAGVAKDTGLQVLQRSYQIAKDDVYAFGDEMNDLEMIEYAGHGVVMQNGNSELKKVANDVTPYTNEQDGLARYIKTIL
;
A
#
# COMPACT_ATOMS: atom_id res chain seq x y z
N MET A 1 -40.00 33.05 32.73
CA MET A 1 -38.73 32.30 32.70
C MET A 1 -37.68 33.15 31.99
N VAL A 2 -36.39 32.93 32.26
CA VAL A 2 -35.24 33.77 31.86
C VAL A 2 -34.17 32.83 31.23
N PHE A 3 -33.18 33.25 30.44
CA PHE A 3 -32.50 34.55 30.35
C PHE A 3 -32.29 35.09 28.91
N PHE A 4 -31.32 36.00 28.76
CA PHE A 4 -30.87 36.77 27.60
C PHE A 4 -29.91 36.04 26.62
N TRP A 5 -29.92 36.48 25.33
CA TRP A 5 -28.79 36.73 24.39
C TRP A 5 -27.72 35.62 24.14
N ILE A 6 -27.00 35.51 23.00
CA ILE A 6 -26.32 36.51 22.15
C ILE A 6 -26.36 36.10 20.66
N ASN A 7 -26.29 37.10 19.77
CA ASN A 7 -26.11 36.96 18.31
C ASN A 7 -24.86 37.76 17.86
N LYS A 8 -23.94 37.17 17.07
CA LYS A 8 -22.80 37.78 16.32
C LYS A 8 -21.89 36.65 15.77
N ALA A 9 -21.25 36.72 14.60
CA ALA A 9 -21.44 37.57 13.41
C ALA A 9 -20.71 36.96 12.20
N ILE A 10 -21.31 37.05 11.01
CA ILE A 10 -20.60 37.01 9.73
C ILE A 10 -20.89 38.34 9.04
N ASN A 11 -20.01 39.32 9.21
CA ASN A 11 -20.12 40.60 8.52
C ASN A 11 -19.58 40.44 7.09
N ILE A 12 -20.47 40.21 6.13
CA ILE A 12 -20.17 40.36 4.72
C ILE A 12 -20.15 41.86 4.41
N VAL A 13 -18.96 42.43 4.21
CA VAL A 13 -18.82 43.79 3.69
C VAL A 13 -18.91 43.71 2.17
N VAL A 14 -20.03 44.16 1.61
CA VAL A 14 -20.18 44.42 0.18
C VAL A 14 -19.97 45.91 -0.05
N ASP A 15 -18.91 46.27 -0.76
CA ASP A 15 -18.65 47.66 -1.17
C ASP A 15 -19.60 48.08 -2.31
N LYS A 16 -19.93 49.36 -2.39
CA LYS A 16 -20.97 49.91 -3.29
C LYS A 16 -20.51 50.15 -4.73
N HIS A 17 -19.34 49.64 -5.12
CA HIS A 17 -18.88 49.63 -6.50
C HIS A 17 -18.72 48.17 -6.96
N GLY A 18 -19.57 47.77 -7.90
CA GLY A 18 -19.78 46.36 -8.27
C GLY A 18 -18.67 45.76 -9.14
N ASP A 19 -17.52 45.46 -8.54
CA ASP A 19 -16.44 44.72 -9.18
C ASP A 19 -16.23 43.33 -8.54
N ASN A 20 -16.37 42.28 -9.36
CA ASN A 20 -16.22 40.89 -8.94
C ASN A 20 -14.74 40.53 -8.71
N LYS A 21 -14.30 40.46 -7.44
CA LYS A 21 -13.00 39.87 -7.06
C LYS A 21 -13.14 38.58 -6.24
N LEU A 22 -13.81 37.59 -6.82
CA LEU A 22 -14.01 36.24 -6.26
C LEU A 22 -12.77 35.31 -6.38
N GLY A 23 -11.58 35.85 -6.68
CA GLY A 23 -10.37 35.06 -6.98
C GLY A 23 -9.35 34.89 -5.85
N GLY A 24 -9.47 35.60 -4.72
CA GLY A 24 -8.40 35.67 -3.70
C GLY A 24 -8.71 35.03 -2.33
N ALA A 25 -9.96 35.05 -1.88
CA ALA A 25 -10.28 34.85 -0.45
C ALA A 25 -10.33 33.38 0.01
N LEU A 26 -10.56 32.40 -0.88
CA LEU A 26 -10.62 30.98 -0.48
C LEU A 26 -9.26 30.33 -0.20
N LYS A 27 -8.14 31.01 -0.46
CA LYS A 27 -6.79 30.40 -0.40
C LYS A 27 -6.00 30.67 0.89
N PHE A 28 -6.62 31.28 1.91
CA PHE A 28 -5.92 31.74 3.12
C PHE A 28 -6.42 31.18 4.46
N CYS A 29 -7.49 30.38 4.49
CA CYS A 29 -8.10 29.91 5.74
C CYS A 29 -7.70 28.50 6.21
N TYR A 30 -6.87 27.75 5.47
CA TYR A 30 -6.48 26.38 5.85
C TYR A 30 -5.14 26.27 6.59
N ASN A 31 -4.42 27.38 6.81
CA ASN A 31 -3.12 27.40 7.50
C ASN A 31 -3.11 28.24 8.79
N ILE A 32 -4.28 28.64 9.29
CA ILE A 32 -4.43 29.23 10.62
C ILE A 32 -5.09 28.17 11.49
N GLY A 33 -4.36 27.65 12.48
CA GLY A 33 -4.87 26.59 13.36
C GLY A 33 -6.17 27.01 14.04
N ILE A 34 -7.29 26.42 13.62
CA ILE A 34 -8.58 26.60 14.26
C ILE A 34 -8.45 25.99 15.67
N LYS A 35 -8.26 26.87 16.65
CA LYS A 35 -8.41 26.50 18.06
C LYS A 35 -9.86 26.08 18.27
N ASP A 36 -10.04 24.96 18.94
CA ASP A 36 -11.35 24.65 19.52
C ASP A 36 -11.74 25.77 20.51
N SER A 37 -13.03 25.87 20.80
CA SER A 37 -13.64 26.65 21.87
C SER A 37 -12.95 26.52 23.25
N MET A 38 -12.15 25.47 23.47
CA MET A 38 -11.32 25.25 24.65
C MET A 38 -9.81 25.52 24.45
N GLY A 39 -9.42 26.31 23.45
CA GLY A 39 -8.08 26.91 23.31
C GLY A 39 -6.94 25.98 22.90
N GLY A 40 -7.15 24.66 22.91
CA GLY A 40 -6.20 23.66 22.44
C GLY A 40 -5.89 23.81 20.95
N ARG A 41 -4.61 23.66 20.58
CA ARG A 41 -4.19 23.51 19.19
C ARG A 41 -4.62 22.12 18.75
N LYS A 42 -5.62 22.01 17.87
CA LYS A 42 -5.99 20.73 17.26
C LYS A 42 -4.73 20.16 16.58
N MET A 43 -4.32 18.96 16.99
CA MET A 43 -3.15 18.30 16.41
C MET A 43 -3.34 18.13 14.91
N ALA A 44 -2.25 18.31 14.16
CA ALA A 44 -2.29 18.17 12.72
C ALA A 44 -2.66 16.71 12.35
N ARG A 45 -3.56 16.56 11.38
CA ARG A 45 -4.05 15.26 10.96
C ARG A 45 -2.95 14.56 10.19
N LYS A 46 -2.44 13.46 10.73
CA LYS A 46 -1.38 12.65 10.09
C LYS A 46 -1.96 11.61 9.13
N LEU A 47 -1.20 11.32 8.07
CA LEU A 47 -1.33 10.14 7.24
C LEU A 47 -0.19 9.19 7.61
N ILE A 48 -0.52 7.97 8.01
CA ILE A 48 0.42 6.94 8.46
C ILE A 48 0.24 5.72 7.54
N GLY A 49 1.16 5.56 6.59
CA GLY A 49 1.27 4.36 5.76
C GLY A 49 2.06 3.27 6.51
N ILE A 50 1.58 2.03 6.50
CA ILE A 50 2.22 0.90 7.18
C ILE A 50 2.33 -0.30 6.23
N ASP A 51 3.52 -0.91 6.12
CA ASP A 51 3.62 -2.27 5.59
C ASP A 51 3.13 -3.30 6.63
N LEU A 52 2.89 -4.53 6.17
CA LEU A 52 2.39 -5.63 6.97
C LEU A 52 3.50 -6.55 7.44
N ASP A 53 4.16 -7.26 6.53
CA ASP A 53 5.13 -8.29 6.86
C ASP A 53 6.32 -7.65 7.58
N HIS A 54 6.79 -8.25 8.68
CA HIS A 54 7.93 -7.76 9.47
C HIS A 54 7.85 -6.28 9.95
N THR A 55 6.71 -5.61 9.78
CA THR A 55 6.44 -4.22 10.19
C THR A 55 5.22 -4.10 11.11
N THR A 56 4.00 -4.36 10.61
CA THR A 56 2.78 -4.39 11.44
C THR A 56 2.52 -5.77 12.04
N LEU A 57 2.94 -6.82 11.32
CA LEU A 57 2.83 -8.22 11.71
C LEU A 57 4.14 -8.68 12.36
N ASN A 58 3.99 -9.55 13.35
CA ASN A 58 5.12 -10.28 13.92
C ASN A 58 5.57 -11.44 12.99
N GLU A 59 6.61 -12.18 13.34
CA GLU A 59 7.18 -13.29 12.55
C GLU A 59 6.18 -14.44 12.32
N ALA A 60 5.17 -14.57 13.19
CA ALA A 60 4.07 -15.51 13.03
C ALA A 60 2.96 -15.00 12.08
N GLY A 61 3.11 -13.80 11.50
CA GLY A 61 2.11 -13.17 10.64
C GLY A 61 0.89 -12.63 11.40
N MET A 62 1.00 -12.45 12.72
CA MET A 62 -0.09 -12.07 13.62
C MET A 62 -0.02 -10.59 14.00
N ILE A 63 -1.20 -10.00 14.26
CA ILE A 63 -1.33 -8.66 14.83
C ILE A 63 -1.38 -8.77 16.36
N SER A 64 -0.54 -8.02 17.07
CA SER A 64 -0.64 -7.95 18.53
C SER A 64 -1.88 -7.14 18.97
N LYS A 65 -2.42 -7.45 20.14
CA LYS A 65 -3.50 -6.67 20.76
C LYS A 65 -3.10 -5.19 20.90
N TYR A 66 -1.86 -4.92 21.33
CA TYR A 66 -1.36 -3.56 21.55
C TYR A 66 -1.27 -2.76 20.25
N THR A 67 -0.81 -3.39 19.16
CA THR A 67 -0.73 -2.76 17.84
C THR A 67 -2.12 -2.44 17.29
N ARG A 68 -3.06 -3.39 17.34
CA ARG A 68 -4.45 -3.16 16.96
C ARG A 68 -5.09 -2.00 17.73
N GLU A 69 -5.03 -2.02 19.06
CA GLU A 69 -5.62 -0.98 19.91
C GLU A 69 -4.98 0.40 19.67
N THR A 70 -3.69 0.44 19.39
CA THR A 70 -2.97 1.70 19.10
C THR A 70 -3.40 2.31 17.76
N LEU A 71 -3.48 1.50 16.69
CA LEU A 71 -3.91 1.96 15.37
C LEU A 71 -5.39 2.39 15.38
N GLN A 72 -6.24 1.71 16.15
CA GLN A 72 -7.64 2.09 16.36
C GLN A 72 -7.78 3.41 17.12
N ALA A 73 -6.98 3.63 18.16
CA ALA A 73 -6.95 4.91 18.89
C ALA A 73 -6.52 6.07 17.99
N ALA A 74 -5.45 5.88 17.21
CA ALA A 74 -4.97 6.87 16.24
C ALA A 74 -6.05 7.22 15.19
N GLN A 75 -6.77 6.21 14.68
CA GLN A 75 -7.89 6.42 13.76
C GLN A 75 -9.06 7.18 14.42
N ALA A 76 -9.36 6.90 15.70
CA ALA A 76 -10.41 7.58 16.47
C ALA A 76 -10.08 9.05 16.77
N GLU A 77 -8.81 9.39 16.97
CA GLU A 77 -8.31 10.77 17.06
C GLU A 77 -8.33 11.50 15.70
N GLY A 78 -8.59 10.75 14.62
CA GLY A 78 -8.85 11.25 13.28
C GLY A 78 -7.71 11.05 12.28
N HIS A 79 -6.59 10.44 12.69
CA HIS A 79 -5.46 10.13 11.80
C HIS A 79 -5.87 9.11 10.74
N ILE A 80 -5.25 9.17 9.56
CA ILE A 80 -5.45 8.18 8.50
C ILE A 80 -4.38 7.10 8.66
N ILE A 81 -4.76 5.88 9.03
CA ILE A 81 -3.88 4.71 9.06
C ILE A 81 -4.15 3.88 7.81
N SER A 82 -3.18 3.69 6.92
CA SER A 82 -3.37 2.94 5.66
C SER A 82 -2.37 1.79 5.54
N ILE A 83 -2.87 0.59 5.25
CA ILE A 83 -2.04 -0.53 4.78
C ILE A 83 -1.46 -0.18 3.41
N ILE A 84 -0.15 -0.38 3.22
CA ILE A 84 0.55 -0.24 1.94
C ILE A 84 1.50 -1.43 1.78
N THR A 85 1.13 -2.40 0.93
CA THR A 85 1.78 -3.72 0.94
C THR A 85 1.92 -4.36 -0.44
N GLY A 86 2.88 -5.27 -0.57
CA GLY A 86 3.00 -6.19 -1.71
C GLY A 86 1.82 -7.14 -1.83
N ARG A 87 1.21 -7.53 -0.70
CA ARG A 87 0.16 -8.56 -0.68
C ARG A 87 -1.10 -8.16 -1.47
N PRO A 88 -1.78 -9.12 -2.13
CA PRO A 88 -3.07 -8.92 -2.78
C PRO A 88 -4.22 -8.71 -1.76
N PRO A 89 -5.35 -8.09 -2.18
CA PRO A 89 -6.55 -7.93 -1.36
C PRO A 89 -7.05 -9.21 -0.66
N ARG A 90 -7.03 -10.35 -1.38
CA ARG A 90 -7.51 -11.64 -0.84
C ARG A 90 -6.68 -12.20 0.33
N LEU A 91 -5.46 -11.69 0.53
CA LEU A 91 -4.56 -12.05 1.64
C LEU A 91 -4.45 -10.93 2.69
N THR A 92 -5.21 -9.84 2.55
CA THR A 92 -5.13 -8.65 3.41
C THR A 92 -6.47 -8.19 3.96
N ASN A 93 -7.61 -8.52 3.34
CA ASN A 93 -8.94 -8.17 3.87
C ASN A 93 -9.15 -8.58 5.34
N ALA A 94 -8.66 -9.76 5.74
CA ALA A 94 -8.80 -10.25 7.12
C ALA A 94 -7.98 -9.42 8.12
N ILE A 95 -6.77 -9.04 7.74
CA ILE A 95 -5.88 -8.14 8.51
C ILE A 95 -6.50 -6.75 8.61
N TYR A 96 -7.02 -6.22 7.50
CA TYR A 96 -7.72 -4.93 7.44
C TYR A 96 -8.96 -4.91 8.36
N GLN A 97 -9.73 -6.00 8.38
CA GLN A 97 -10.88 -6.19 9.29
C GLN A 97 -10.45 -6.32 10.75
N GLU A 98 -9.40 -7.11 11.05
CA GLU A 98 -8.88 -7.26 12.41
C GLU A 98 -8.34 -5.94 12.97
N LEU A 99 -7.63 -5.15 12.16
CA LEU A 99 -7.20 -3.80 12.53
C LEU A 99 -8.36 -2.81 12.67
N GLY A 100 -9.53 -3.08 12.08
CA GLY A 100 -10.69 -2.18 12.13
C GLY A 100 -10.50 -0.89 11.32
N LEU A 101 -9.75 -0.96 10.22
CA LEU A 101 -9.45 0.20 9.38
C LEU A 101 -10.64 0.59 8.50
N HIS A 102 -10.74 1.89 8.18
CA HIS A 102 -11.77 2.45 7.31
C HIS A 102 -11.20 3.30 6.15
N SER A 103 -9.87 3.48 6.11
CA SER A 103 -9.15 4.11 5.01
C SER A 103 -9.08 3.20 3.77
N PRO A 104 -8.63 3.72 2.62
CA PRO A 104 -8.14 2.88 1.55
C PRO A 104 -6.98 2.01 2.03
N MET A 105 -6.80 0.89 1.34
CA MET A 105 -5.66 0.01 1.40
C MET A 105 -4.97 0.05 0.03
N ILE A 106 -3.63 0.01 0.05
CA ILE A 106 -2.80 -0.09 -1.14
C ILE A 106 -2.19 -1.50 -1.18
N ASN A 107 -2.47 -2.23 -2.26
CA ASN A 107 -2.02 -3.61 -2.51
C ASN A 107 -1.10 -3.68 -3.73
N PHE A 108 -0.52 -4.86 -3.97
CA PHE A 108 0.30 -5.16 -5.15
C PHE A 108 1.46 -4.15 -5.32
N ASN A 109 2.18 -3.87 -4.23
CA ASN A 109 3.32 -2.95 -4.19
C ASN A 109 2.98 -1.56 -4.76
N GLY A 110 1.74 -1.09 -4.59
CA GLY A 110 1.28 0.20 -5.13
C GLY A 110 0.25 0.09 -6.26
N ALA A 111 0.09 -1.06 -6.92
CA ALA A 111 -0.69 -1.17 -8.15
C ALA A 111 -2.22 -1.15 -7.97
N LEU A 112 -2.75 -1.27 -6.75
CA LEU A 112 -4.19 -1.22 -6.48
C LEU A 112 -4.47 -0.41 -5.22
N GLY A 113 -5.23 0.68 -5.35
CA GLY A 113 -5.73 1.47 -4.21
C GLY A 113 -7.24 1.41 -4.14
N ALA A 114 -7.79 0.88 -3.05
CA ALA A 114 -9.25 0.76 -2.86
C ALA A 114 -9.63 0.69 -1.37
N ILE A 115 -10.87 1.06 -1.04
CA ILE A 115 -11.48 0.69 0.26
C ILE A 115 -12.22 -0.64 0.05
N PRO A 116 -11.95 -1.69 0.84
CA PRO A 116 -12.64 -2.98 0.71
C PRO A 116 -14.16 -2.83 0.76
N ASN A 117 -14.83 -3.31 -0.30
CA ASN A 117 -16.28 -3.30 -0.47
C ASN A 117 -16.95 -1.91 -0.46
N GLN A 118 -16.21 -0.82 -0.71
CA GLN A 118 -16.75 0.53 -0.77
C GLN A 118 -16.25 1.30 -2.00
N ASN A 119 -17.08 2.23 -2.49
CA ASN A 119 -16.68 3.14 -3.56
C ASN A 119 -15.84 4.28 -2.98
N TRP A 120 -14.56 4.32 -3.35
CA TRP A 120 -13.68 5.45 -3.07
C TRP A 120 -13.42 6.23 -4.36
N ARG A 121 -13.59 7.55 -4.33
CA ARG A 121 -13.50 8.44 -5.50
C ARG A 121 -12.16 8.36 -6.22
N ASP A 122 -11.09 8.17 -5.48
CA ASP A 122 -9.71 8.11 -5.98
C ASP A 122 -9.17 6.66 -6.08
N ALA A 123 -10.07 5.67 -6.08
CA ALA A 123 -9.69 4.27 -6.29
C ALA A 123 -9.11 4.04 -7.68
N TYR A 124 -8.08 3.20 -7.77
CA TYR A 124 -7.32 2.97 -9.00
C TYR A 124 -6.77 1.54 -9.05
N SER A 125 -6.48 1.06 -10.27
CA SER A 125 -5.91 -0.28 -10.51
C SER A 125 -4.98 -0.25 -11.72
N HIS A 126 -3.68 -0.18 -11.49
CA HIS A 126 -2.66 -0.43 -12.51
C HIS A 126 -2.56 -1.94 -12.78
N GLN A 127 -2.43 -2.31 -14.06
CA GLN A 127 -2.47 -3.69 -14.50
C GLN A 127 -1.47 -3.94 -15.64
N VAL A 128 -1.00 -5.18 -15.74
CA VAL A 128 -0.26 -5.71 -16.89
C VAL A 128 -1.20 -6.51 -17.80
N GLN A 129 -0.94 -6.47 -19.10
CA GLN A 129 -1.81 -7.12 -20.09
C GLN A 129 -1.85 -8.65 -19.88
N ARG A 130 -3.05 -9.24 -19.90
CA ARG A 130 -3.24 -10.70 -19.78
C ARG A 130 -2.57 -11.51 -20.92
N THR A 131 -2.24 -10.86 -22.03
CA THR A 131 -1.45 -11.46 -23.12
C THR A 131 -0.09 -11.95 -22.61
N ILE A 132 0.55 -11.21 -21.70
CA ILE A 132 1.80 -11.60 -21.04
C ILE A 132 1.64 -12.94 -20.33
N VAL A 133 0.53 -13.12 -19.60
CA VAL A 133 0.19 -14.38 -18.93
C VAL A 133 0.05 -15.51 -19.94
N PHE A 134 -0.64 -15.27 -21.06
CA PHE A 134 -0.87 -16.32 -22.07
C PHE A 134 0.41 -16.76 -22.77
N ASP A 135 1.29 -15.82 -23.11
CA ASP A 135 2.58 -16.14 -23.71
C ASP A 135 3.49 -16.86 -22.70
N LEU A 136 3.45 -16.50 -21.41
CA LEU A 136 4.16 -17.22 -20.34
C LEU A 136 3.66 -18.65 -20.15
N LEU A 137 2.34 -18.91 -20.27
CA LEU A 137 1.79 -20.27 -20.24
C LEU A 137 2.24 -21.10 -21.44
N GLU A 138 2.39 -20.47 -22.61
CA GLU A 138 2.80 -21.13 -23.86
C GLU A 138 4.30 -21.42 -23.89
N GLN A 139 5.12 -20.56 -23.27
CA GLN A 139 6.58 -20.66 -23.22
C GLN A 139 7.12 -21.28 -21.92
N ALA A 140 6.25 -21.74 -21.01
CA ALA A 140 6.62 -22.20 -19.67
C ALA A 140 7.70 -23.30 -19.69
N GLY A 141 7.58 -24.26 -20.62
CA GLY A 141 8.54 -25.35 -20.78
C GLY A 141 9.94 -24.88 -21.16
N ASP A 142 10.04 -24.05 -22.21
CA ASP A 142 11.32 -23.57 -22.75
C ASP A 142 12.03 -22.61 -21.78
N LEU A 143 11.26 -21.75 -21.10
CA LEU A 143 11.75 -20.80 -20.10
C LEU A 143 12.12 -21.46 -18.76
N GLY A 144 11.69 -22.70 -18.51
CA GLY A 144 11.85 -23.34 -17.21
C GLY A 144 10.99 -22.71 -16.11
N VAL A 145 9.73 -22.38 -16.42
CA VAL A 145 8.71 -21.93 -15.46
C VAL A 145 7.83 -23.13 -15.08
N ASP A 146 7.77 -23.47 -13.79
CA ASP A 146 6.93 -24.57 -13.28
C ASP A 146 5.66 -24.11 -12.55
N LEU A 147 5.48 -22.80 -12.33
CA LEU A 147 4.21 -22.21 -11.90
C LEU A 147 4.01 -20.81 -12.47
N VAL A 148 2.80 -20.55 -12.95
CA VAL A 148 2.29 -19.18 -13.20
C VAL A 148 1.06 -18.95 -12.34
N ILE A 149 1.03 -17.86 -11.57
CA ILE A 149 -0.16 -17.32 -10.91
C ILE A 149 -0.46 -15.95 -11.51
N ALA A 150 -1.70 -15.71 -11.92
CA ALA A 150 -2.17 -14.41 -12.37
C ALA A 150 -3.15 -13.82 -11.33
N GLU A 151 -2.87 -12.62 -10.83
CA GLU A 151 -3.57 -12.02 -9.69
C GLU A 151 -4.31 -10.74 -10.09
N GLN A 152 -5.62 -10.69 -9.80
CA GLN A 152 -6.49 -9.58 -10.16
C GLN A 152 -7.41 -9.24 -9.00
N ASN A 153 -7.13 -8.14 -8.30
CA ASN A 153 -7.89 -7.69 -7.13
C ASN A 153 -8.10 -8.85 -6.11
N GLN A 154 -9.34 -9.25 -5.82
CA GLN A 154 -9.67 -10.35 -4.89
C GLN A 154 -9.46 -11.76 -5.48
N GLN A 155 -9.09 -11.88 -6.75
CA GLN A 155 -9.05 -13.14 -7.49
C GLN A 155 -7.62 -13.51 -7.88
N ALA A 156 -7.35 -14.81 -7.96
CA ALA A 156 -6.15 -15.34 -8.56
C ALA A 156 -6.42 -16.69 -9.23
N TRP A 157 -5.71 -16.99 -10.30
CA TRP A 157 -5.74 -18.28 -10.99
C TRP A 157 -4.32 -18.79 -11.11
N SER A 158 -4.12 -20.10 -11.08
CA SER A 158 -2.79 -20.71 -11.28
C SER A 158 -2.77 -21.82 -12.31
N GLN A 159 -1.60 -22.01 -12.94
CA GLN A 159 -1.28 -23.20 -13.72
C GLN A 159 0.12 -23.65 -13.30
N GLN A 160 0.18 -24.86 -12.72
CA GLN A 160 1.43 -25.53 -12.40
C GLN A 160 1.84 -26.46 -13.56
N PHE A 161 3.14 -26.58 -13.80
CA PHE A 161 3.74 -27.49 -14.77
C PHE A 161 4.67 -28.46 -14.01
N GLY A 162 4.70 -29.73 -14.43
CA GLY A 162 5.48 -30.76 -13.72
C GLY A 162 4.92 -31.13 -12.33
N VAL A 163 5.76 -31.77 -11.50
CA VAL A 163 5.32 -32.51 -10.30
C VAL A 163 6.05 -32.09 -9.00
N LYS A 164 6.90 -31.05 -9.03
CA LYS A 164 7.59 -30.56 -7.82
C LYS A 164 6.58 -30.04 -6.80
N LYS A 165 6.77 -30.35 -5.52
CA LYS A 165 6.07 -29.66 -4.43
C LYS A 165 6.68 -28.28 -4.25
N LEU A 166 5.89 -27.24 -4.50
CA LEU A 166 6.28 -25.85 -4.34
C LEU A 166 6.28 -25.42 -2.88
N ASN A 167 7.09 -24.43 -2.53
CA ASN A 167 7.16 -23.89 -1.18
C ASN A 167 5.85 -23.16 -0.82
N GLN A 168 5.11 -23.70 0.15
CA GLN A 168 3.80 -23.20 0.58
C GLN A 168 3.84 -21.80 1.19
N LYS A 169 5.02 -21.32 1.66
CA LYS A 169 5.20 -19.95 2.17
C LYS A 169 4.96 -18.90 1.08
N PHE A 170 5.35 -19.21 -0.16
CA PHE A 170 5.27 -18.29 -1.30
C PHE A 170 4.12 -18.62 -2.25
N PHE A 171 3.75 -19.90 -2.36
CA PHE A 171 2.71 -20.38 -3.26
C PHE A 171 1.63 -21.12 -2.46
N PRO A 172 0.54 -20.43 -2.09
CA PRO A 172 -0.54 -21.06 -1.35
C PRO A 172 -1.17 -22.19 -2.18
N GLN A 173 -1.15 -23.42 -1.65
CA GLN A 173 -1.93 -24.57 -2.13
C GLN A 173 -3.43 -24.41 -1.78
N ASP A 174 -3.93 -23.17 -1.79
CA ASP A 174 -5.04 -22.73 -0.96
C ASP A 174 -6.36 -22.65 -1.73
N ASN A 175 -7.46 -22.91 -1.02
CA ASN A 175 -8.85 -22.82 -1.50
C ASN A 175 -9.27 -21.39 -1.91
N LYS A 176 -8.34 -20.42 -1.83
CA LYS A 176 -8.52 -19.01 -2.23
C LYS A 176 -8.18 -18.73 -3.70
N LEU A 177 -7.66 -19.72 -4.44
CA LEU A 177 -7.54 -19.62 -5.89
C LEU A 177 -8.92 -19.81 -6.54
N LYS A 178 -9.25 -18.96 -7.52
CA LYS A 178 -10.50 -19.03 -8.29
C LYS A 178 -10.53 -20.22 -9.26
N GLY A 179 -9.39 -20.82 -9.55
CA GLY A 179 -9.28 -22.06 -10.32
C GLY A 179 -8.09 -22.05 -11.29
N GLN A 180 -8.14 -22.94 -12.28
CA GLN A 180 -7.10 -23.09 -13.29
C GLN A 180 -6.93 -21.81 -14.13
N LEU A 181 -5.68 -21.43 -14.37
CA LEU A 181 -5.30 -20.34 -15.24
C LEU A 181 -5.21 -20.80 -16.70
N ASN A 182 -6.08 -20.25 -17.55
CA ASN A 182 -6.08 -20.50 -19.00
C ASN A 182 -6.82 -19.35 -19.74
N LYS A 183 -6.77 -19.36 -21.09
CA LYS A 183 -7.44 -18.38 -21.97
C LYS A 183 -8.98 -18.35 -21.80
N ALA A 184 -9.59 -19.43 -21.29
CA ALA A 184 -11.03 -19.46 -21.01
C ALA A 184 -11.39 -18.74 -19.70
N ASN A 185 -10.56 -18.86 -18.65
CA ASN A 185 -10.86 -18.35 -17.32
C ASN A 185 -10.39 -16.90 -17.07
N LEU A 186 -9.25 -16.48 -17.66
CA LEU A 186 -8.71 -15.13 -17.46
C LEU A 186 -9.32 -14.11 -18.45
N LYS A 187 -10.30 -13.32 -17.98
CA LYS A 187 -11.08 -12.40 -18.83
C LYS A 187 -10.59 -10.96 -18.86
N THR A 188 -9.78 -10.54 -17.88
CA THR A 188 -9.26 -9.17 -17.75
C THR A 188 -7.75 -9.18 -17.60
N ASP A 189 -7.15 -8.00 -17.72
CA ASP A 189 -5.78 -7.73 -17.30
C ASP A 189 -5.63 -7.87 -15.78
N VAL A 190 -4.38 -7.95 -15.31
CA VAL A 190 -4.04 -8.43 -13.95
C VAL A 190 -3.11 -7.46 -13.23
N ASN A 191 -3.22 -7.37 -11.90
CA ASN A 191 -2.39 -6.45 -11.11
C ASN A 191 -0.96 -6.97 -10.95
N ALA A 192 -0.78 -8.29 -10.86
CA ALA A 192 0.53 -8.95 -10.81
C ALA A 192 0.48 -10.34 -11.46
N ILE A 193 1.66 -10.83 -11.88
CA ILE A 193 1.89 -12.22 -12.28
C ILE A 193 3.03 -12.75 -11.42
N LEU A 194 2.79 -13.81 -10.65
CA LEU A 194 3.83 -14.50 -9.89
C LEU A 194 4.29 -15.73 -10.65
N LEU A 195 5.61 -15.91 -10.74
CA LEU A 195 6.26 -17.02 -11.42
C LEU A 195 7.14 -17.79 -10.44
N HIS A 196 7.15 -19.11 -10.55
CA HIS A 196 8.23 -19.94 -9.99
C HIS A 196 9.04 -20.50 -11.16
N ALA A 197 10.35 -20.32 -11.10
CA ALA A 197 11.27 -20.98 -12.02
C ALA A 197 11.69 -22.35 -11.47
N ILE A 198 12.08 -23.29 -12.34
CA ILE A 198 12.51 -24.63 -11.92
C ILE A 198 13.72 -24.61 -10.98
N ASP A 199 14.56 -23.58 -11.09
CA ASP A 199 15.70 -23.24 -10.24
C ASP A 199 16.10 -21.76 -10.46
N ALA A 200 17.02 -21.25 -9.63
CA ALA A 200 17.44 -19.85 -9.65
C ALA A 200 18.19 -19.42 -10.93
N SER A 201 18.84 -20.33 -11.64
CA SER A 201 19.60 -19.98 -12.86
C SER A 201 18.71 -19.47 -13.99
N LYS A 202 17.44 -19.90 -14.01
CA LYS A 202 16.43 -19.48 -14.99
C LYS A 202 15.83 -18.10 -14.73
N GLN A 203 15.95 -17.53 -13.53
CA GLN A 203 15.27 -16.27 -13.19
C GLN A 203 15.74 -15.10 -14.09
N THR A 204 17.05 -14.97 -14.32
CA THR A 204 17.60 -13.93 -15.21
C THR A 204 17.19 -14.13 -16.68
N GLU A 205 17.07 -15.39 -17.13
CA GLU A 205 16.60 -15.73 -18.48
C GLU A 205 15.14 -15.33 -18.68
N ILE A 206 14.26 -15.71 -17.73
CA ILE A 206 12.84 -15.33 -17.70
C ILE A 206 12.69 -13.80 -17.65
N GLN A 207 13.42 -13.13 -16.75
CA GLN A 207 13.40 -11.67 -16.62
C GLN A 207 13.78 -10.99 -17.92
N ASN A 208 14.87 -11.42 -18.57
CA ASN A 208 15.31 -10.87 -19.84
C ASN A 208 14.31 -11.14 -20.97
N TRP A 209 13.72 -12.34 -21.05
CA TRP A 209 12.68 -12.66 -22.04
C TRP A 209 11.47 -11.73 -21.92
N ILE A 210 10.95 -11.54 -20.70
CA ILE A 210 9.82 -10.62 -20.43
C ILE A 210 10.20 -9.18 -20.81
N GLN A 211 11.33 -8.68 -20.31
CA GLN A 211 11.75 -7.29 -20.53
C GLN A 211 12.06 -7.00 -22.01
N THR A 212 12.58 -7.98 -22.76
CA THR A 212 12.88 -7.84 -24.20
C THR A 212 11.59 -7.83 -25.03
N ARG A 213 10.60 -8.64 -24.65
CA ARG A 213 9.33 -8.77 -25.38
C ARG A 213 8.34 -7.64 -25.11
N TYR A 214 8.33 -7.10 -23.89
CA TYR A 214 7.31 -6.15 -23.44
C TYR A 214 7.83 -4.76 -23.05
N GLY A 215 9.14 -4.56 -22.96
CA GLY A 215 9.73 -3.26 -22.60
C GLY A 215 9.67 -2.94 -21.10
N LYS A 216 10.75 -2.35 -20.57
CA LYS A 216 10.88 -1.97 -19.15
C LYS A 216 9.97 -0.80 -18.77
N GLU A 217 9.49 -0.07 -19.77
CA GLU A 217 8.55 1.03 -19.67
C GLU A 217 7.09 0.56 -19.50
N ASN A 218 6.77 -0.71 -19.79
CA ASN A 218 5.43 -1.28 -19.61
C ASN A 218 5.37 -2.26 -18.45
N VAL A 219 6.43 -3.05 -18.22
CA VAL A 219 6.49 -4.03 -17.12
C VAL A 219 7.76 -3.91 -16.28
N ASN A 220 7.57 -4.00 -14.96
CA ASN A 220 8.62 -4.28 -14.00
C ASN A 220 8.67 -5.79 -13.74
N VAL A 221 9.87 -6.35 -13.56
CA VAL A 221 10.06 -7.77 -13.22
C VAL A 221 11.04 -7.85 -12.07
N LYS A 222 10.55 -8.17 -10.88
CA LYS A 222 11.34 -8.31 -9.64
C LYS A 222 11.65 -9.79 -9.38
N ILE A 223 12.87 -10.07 -8.95
CA ILE A 223 13.33 -11.39 -8.49
C ILE A 223 13.33 -11.36 -6.96
N TRP A 224 12.75 -12.38 -6.32
CA TRP A 224 12.68 -12.49 -4.86
C TRP A 224 12.47 -13.95 -4.43
N GLY A 225 12.25 -14.19 -3.13
CA GLY A 225 11.95 -15.52 -2.56
C GLY A 225 13.10 -16.22 -1.84
N GLY A 226 14.30 -15.62 -1.84
CA GLY A 226 15.49 -16.20 -1.21
C GLY A 226 15.90 -17.50 -1.92
N ASP A 227 15.89 -18.62 -1.20
CA ASP A 227 16.15 -19.95 -1.77
C ASP A 227 15.04 -20.44 -2.72
N ALA A 228 13.86 -19.80 -2.71
CA ALA A 228 12.80 -20.07 -3.68
C ALA A 228 12.98 -19.14 -4.91
N PRO A 229 13.09 -19.69 -6.13
CA PRO A 229 13.32 -18.90 -7.34
C PRO A 229 12.03 -18.23 -7.87
N VAL A 230 11.56 -17.21 -7.15
CA VAL A 230 10.31 -16.48 -7.46
C VAL A 230 10.60 -15.26 -8.35
N LEU A 231 9.66 -14.95 -9.25
CA LEU A 231 9.59 -13.64 -9.92
C LEU A 231 8.19 -13.03 -9.77
N GLU A 232 8.12 -11.70 -9.71
CA GLU A 232 6.88 -10.92 -9.81
C GLU A 232 6.95 -10.02 -11.05
N VAL A 233 5.96 -10.13 -11.93
CA VAL A 233 5.72 -9.19 -13.03
C VAL A 233 4.62 -8.22 -12.60
N ALA A 234 4.92 -6.94 -12.62
CA ALA A 234 4.03 -5.87 -12.20
C ALA A 234 4.06 -4.70 -13.20
N PRO A 235 3.11 -3.75 -13.15
CA PRO A 235 3.16 -2.55 -13.99
C PRO A 235 4.45 -1.76 -13.77
N ALA A 236 5.05 -1.25 -14.85
CA ALA A 236 6.18 -0.33 -14.74
C ALA A 236 5.78 0.99 -14.08
N GLY A 237 6.74 1.65 -13.41
CA GLY A 237 6.53 2.96 -12.78
C GLY A 237 5.62 2.95 -11.54
N VAL A 238 5.36 1.78 -10.95
CA VAL A 238 4.53 1.62 -9.74
C VAL A 238 5.37 1.06 -8.60
N ALA A 239 5.32 1.74 -7.45
CA ALA A 239 5.88 1.30 -6.17
C ALA A 239 4.96 1.74 -5.01
N LYS A 240 5.29 1.37 -3.76
CA LYS A 240 4.44 1.64 -2.58
C LYS A 240 4.15 3.14 -2.38
N ASP A 241 5.12 3.99 -2.73
CA ASP A 241 4.98 5.45 -2.74
C ASP A 241 3.82 5.93 -3.62
N THR A 242 3.54 5.25 -4.73
CA THR A 242 2.53 5.63 -5.72
C THR A 242 1.15 5.67 -5.05
N GLY A 243 0.87 4.72 -4.16
CA GLY A 243 -0.33 4.73 -3.34
C GLY A 243 -0.29 5.76 -2.20
N LEU A 244 0.86 5.93 -1.54
CA LEU A 244 1.03 6.95 -0.49
C LEU A 244 0.81 8.38 -1.03
N GLN A 245 1.28 8.65 -2.24
CA GLN A 245 1.03 9.87 -3.00
C GLN A 245 -0.47 10.10 -3.27
N VAL A 246 -1.21 9.06 -3.69
CA VAL A 246 -2.66 9.15 -3.92
C VAL A 246 -3.38 9.44 -2.60
N LEU A 247 -3.05 8.72 -1.53
CA LEU A 247 -3.59 8.94 -0.19
C LEU A 247 -3.36 10.37 0.30
N GLN A 248 -2.14 10.90 0.20
CA GLN A 248 -1.82 12.27 0.61
C GLN A 248 -2.68 13.29 -0.14
N ARG A 249 -2.80 13.16 -1.47
CA ARG A 249 -3.62 14.06 -2.31
C ARG A 249 -5.11 13.96 -1.98
N SER A 250 -5.63 12.74 -1.81
CA SER A 250 -7.05 12.49 -1.49
C SER A 250 -7.47 13.05 -0.15
N TYR A 251 -6.60 12.97 0.86
CA TYR A 251 -6.87 13.46 2.22
C TYR A 251 -6.36 14.89 2.48
N GLN A 252 -5.69 15.51 1.51
CA GLN A 252 -5.15 16.88 1.58
C GLN A 252 -4.19 17.08 2.77
N ILE A 253 -3.34 16.08 3.02
CA ILE A 253 -2.39 16.08 4.13
C ILE A 253 -1.09 16.80 3.72
N ALA A 254 -0.54 17.64 4.61
CA ALA A 254 0.74 18.31 4.37
C ALA A 254 1.87 17.29 4.30
N LYS A 255 2.95 17.58 3.56
CA LYS A 255 4.04 16.62 3.33
C LYS A 255 4.67 16.13 4.64
N ASP A 256 4.83 17.06 5.58
CA ASP A 256 5.41 16.87 6.92
C ASP A 256 4.47 16.08 7.86
N ASP A 257 3.18 15.97 7.54
CA ASP A 257 2.20 15.15 8.27
C ASP A 257 2.08 13.72 7.68
N VAL A 258 2.93 13.35 6.70
CA VAL A 258 2.96 12.00 6.10
C VAL A 258 4.09 11.16 6.69
N TYR A 259 3.70 10.12 7.41
CA TYR A 259 4.56 9.08 7.95
C TYR A 259 4.44 7.81 7.10
N ALA A 260 5.56 7.09 6.95
CA ALA A 260 5.58 5.75 6.37
C ALA A 260 6.42 4.82 7.22
N PHE A 261 5.94 3.58 7.42
CA PHE A 261 6.62 2.53 8.15
C PHE A 261 6.82 1.31 7.26
N GLY A 262 8.04 0.78 7.27
CA GLY A 262 8.44 -0.38 6.51
C GLY A 262 9.77 -0.95 7.02
N ASP A 263 10.22 -2.02 6.39
CA ASP A 263 11.41 -2.75 6.84
C ASP A 263 12.27 -3.30 5.70
N GLU A 264 11.75 -3.49 4.49
CA GLU A 264 12.49 -4.09 3.37
C GLU A 264 12.63 -3.19 2.14
N MET A 265 13.49 -3.58 1.20
CA MET A 265 13.82 -2.74 0.03
C MET A 265 12.65 -2.43 -0.92
N ASN A 266 11.49 -3.07 -0.78
CA ASN A 266 10.26 -2.66 -1.48
C ASN A 266 9.47 -1.54 -0.77
N ASP A 267 9.95 -1.06 0.39
CA ASP A 267 9.50 0.16 1.07
C ASP A 267 10.33 1.40 0.68
N LEU A 268 11.46 1.24 -0.02
CA LEU A 268 12.44 2.30 -0.30
C LEU A 268 11.78 3.59 -0.79
N GLU A 269 11.04 3.51 -1.89
CA GLU A 269 10.41 4.67 -2.50
C GLU A 269 9.38 5.32 -1.56
N MET A 270 8.70 4.53 -0.72
CA MET A 270 7.70 5.01 0.23
C MET A 270 8.34 5.71 1.44
N ILE A 271 9.46 5.18 1.94
CA ILE A 271 10.25 5.74 3.03
C ILE A 271 10.91 7.06 2.59
N GLU A 272 11.56 7.08 1.42
CA GLU A 272 12.14 8.30 0.84
C GLU A 272 11.05 9.34 0.47
N TYR A 273 9.87 8.90 0.04
CA TYR A 273 8.77 9.81 -0.26
C TYR A 273 8.19 10.46 0.99
N ALA A 274 8.07 9.75 2.12
CA ALA A 274 7.39 10.26 3.32
C ALA A 274 8.05 11.54 3.89
N GLY A 275 7.27 12.35 4.62
CA GLY A 275 7.86 13.46 5.39
C GLY A 275 8.62 12.92 6.61
N HIS A 276 8.15 11.77 7.10
CA HIS A 276 8.76 10.97 8.15
C HIS A 276 8.73 9.49 7.73
N GLY A 277 9.70 9.07 6.92
CA GLY A 277 9.98 7.66 6.65
C GLY A 277 10.70 7.03 7.84
N VAL A 278 10.09 6.01 8.44
CA VAL A 278 10.58 5.35 9.65
C VAL A 278 10.79 3.87 9.37
N VAL A 279 11.97 3.36 9.65
CA VAL A 279 12.31 1.95 9.39
C VAL A 279 12.27 1.14 10.67
N MET A 280 11.76 -0.09 10.59
CA MET A 280 11.70 -0.98 11.75
C MET A 280 13.09 -1.36 12.27
N GLN A 281 13.22 -1.62 13.58
CA GLN A 281 14.47 -2.05 14.22
C GLN A 281 15.04 -3.32 13.58
N ASN A 282 14.17 -4.26 13.19
CA ASN A 282 14.50 -5.49 12.46
C ASN A 282 14.78 -5.28 10.96
N GLY A 283 14.50 -4.09 10.41
CA GLY A 283 14.55 -3.82 8.97
C GLY A 283 15.94 -3.76 8.36
N ASN A 284 15.95 -3.71 7.03
CA ASN A 284 17.11 -3.72 6.15
C ASN A 284 18.11 -2.59 6.46
N SER A 285 19.40 -2.91 6.48
CA SER A 285 20.47 -1.96 6.81
C SER A 285 20.66 -0.86 5.77
N GLU A 286 20.32 -1.10 4.50
CA GLU A 286 20.39 -0.08 3.45
C GLU A 286 19.20 0.87 3.54
N LEU A 287 18.00 0.36 3.76
CA LEU A 287 16.79 1.16 3.96
C LEU A 287 16.92 2.12 5.16
N LYS A 288 17.54 1.67 6.26
CA LYS A 288 17.84 2.51 7.43
C LYS A 288 18.73 3.72 7.13
N LYS A 289 19.51 3.73 6.05
CA LYS A 289 20.42 4.84 5.70
C LYS A 289 19.69 6.05 5.09
N VAL A 290 18.49 5.83 4.54
CA VAL A 290 17.67 6.89 3.92
C VAL A 290 16.47 7.29 4.78
N ALA A 291 16.19 6.55 5.85
CA ALA A 291 15.11 6.83 6.78
C ALA A 291 15.35 8.13 7.59
N ASN A 292 14.26 8.79 7.97
CA ASN A 292 14.32 9.90 8.92
C ASN A 292 14.51 9.42 10.36
N ASP A 293 14.05 8.21 10.68
CA ASP A 293 14.20 7.58 12.00
C ASP A 293 14.15 6.05 11.92
N VAL A 294 14.56 5.37 12.99
CA VAL A 294 14.49 3.91 13.14
C VAL A 294 13.77 3.58 14.44
N THR A 295 12.81 2.64 14.41
CA THR A 295 12.08 2.29 15.64
C THR A 295 13.04 1.72 16.70
N PRO A 296 12.86 2.03 18.00
CA PRO A 296 13.72 1.46 19.06
C PRO A 296 13.51 -0.04 19.30
N TYR A 297 12.45 -0.62 18.74
CA TYR A 297 11.94 -1.97 19.00
C TYR A 297 11.53 -2.65 17.69
N THR A 298 11.62 -3.98 17.65
CA THR A 298 11.21 -4.80 16.48
C THR A 298 9.69 -4.90 16.32
N ASN A 299 9.23 -5.45 15.19
CA ASN A 299 7.87 -5.96 15.00
C ASN A 299 7.39 -6.88 16.15
N GLU A 300 8.21 -7.85 16.57
CA GLU A 300 7.94 -8.73 17.72
C GLU A 300 7.75 -8.00 19.06
N GLN A 301 8.19 -6.75 19.13
CA GLN A 301 8.15 -5.92 20.33
C GLN A 301 7.16 -4.75 20.22
N ASP A 302 6.22 -4.79 19.27
CA ASP A 302 5.26 -3.72 18.96
C ASP A 302 5.92 -2.41 18.48
N GLY A 303 7.07 -2.48 17.80
CA GLY A 303 7.87 -1.31 17.42
C GLY A 303 7.10 -0.21 16.70
N LEU A 304 6.29 -0.59 15.71
CA LEU A 304 5.37 0.31 14.99
C LEU A 304 4.43 1.06 15.95
N ALA A 305 3.72 0.33 16.81
CA ALA A 305 2.71 0.90 17.69
C ALA A 305 3.33 1.75 18.81
N ARG A 306 4.49 1.34 19.33
CA ARG A 306 5.26 2.14 20.30
C ARG A 306 5.71 3.46 19.69
N TYR A 307 6.20 3.44 18.45
CA TYR A 307 6.61 4.63 17.73
C TYR A 307 5.43 5.55 17.40
N ILE A 308 4.30 4.99 16.94
CA ILE A 308 3.10 5.78 16.67
C ILE A 308 2.66 6.56 17.93
N LYS A 309 2.72 5.95 19.12
CA LYS A 309 2.42 6.65 20.38
C LYS A 309 3.38 7.77 20.79
N THR A 310 4.57 7.89 20.18
CA THR A 310 5.48 9.02 20.44
C THR A 310 5.27 10.19 19.48
N ILE A 311 4.50 10.00 18.41
CA ILE A 311 4.23 11.03 17.39
C ILE A 311 2.77 11.54 17.39
N LEU A 312 1.89 10.96 18.19
CA LEU A 312 0.50 11.43 18.39
C LEU A 312 0.43 12.46 19.51
#